data_AF-A0A8H4UXX9-F1
#
_entry.id   AF-A0A8H4UXX9-F1
#
_cell.length_a   1.000
_cell.length_b   1.000
_cell.length_c   1.000
_cell.angle_alpha   90.00
_cell.angle_beta   90.00
_cell.angle_gamma   90.00
#
_symmetry.space_group_name_H-M   'P 1'
#
loop_
_entity.id
_entity.type
_entity.pdbx_description
1 polymer ?
#
loop_
_entity_poly.entity_id
_entity_poly.type
_entity_poly.pdbx_seq_one_letter_code
_entity_poly.pdbx_strand_id
1 'polypeptide(L)'
;AERPDELEAKAGEAIIVIAQSNPEWFVAKPIGRLGGPGLIPVSFIEIRDMATGQAVPDAHDAVKRAGVPRVEEWKKMTAEYKNSSITLGKLDGMAASGMQAVSNDMERMSINGNGASYPMSQGANGQGYHSRSESRTYSQGYAQQQAKPAQPATSNRLVAPVSASIPRYCFD
;
A
#
# COMPACT_ATOMS: atom_id res chain seq x y z
N ALA A 1 -7.17 -11.89 16.99
CA ALA A 1 -6.94 -10.43 16.92
C ALA A 1 -8.21 -9.75 17.41
N GLU A 2 -8.09 -8.94 18.45
CA GLU A 2 -9.18 -8.12 19.00
C GLU A 2 -9.19 -6.72 18.36
N ARG A 3 -8.04 -6.27 17.86
CA ARG A 3 -7.87 -4.97 17.17
C ARG A 3 -7.47 -5.15 15.70
N PRO A 4 -7.77 -4.17 14.83
CA PRO A 4 -7.47 -4.26 13.40
C PRO A 4 -5.96 -4.24 13.07
N ASP A 5 -5.14 -3.71 13.97
CA ASP A 5 -3.68 -3.67 13.88
C ASP A 5 -2.99 -4.90 14.48
N GLU A 6 -3.74 -5.80 15.12
CA GLU A 6 -3.21 -7.03 15.70
C GLU A 6 -3.09 -8.15 14.67
N LEU A 7 -1.98 -8.88 14.77
CA LEU A 7 -1.74 -10.09 14.00
C LEU A 7 -2.58 -11.24 14.58
N GLU A 8 -3.42 -11.85 13.76
CA GLU A 8 -4.03 -13.14 14.08
C GLU A 8 -2.99 -14.25 13.92
N ALA A 9 -2.55 -14.87 15.01
CA ALA A 9 -1.62 -16.00 15.02
C ALA A 9 -2.19 -17.19 15.78
N LYS A 10 -1.80 -18.41 15.41
CA LYS A 10 -2.17 -19.66 16.10
C LYS A 10 -0.96 -20.27 16.81
N ALA A 11 -1.22 -21.02 17.88
CA ALA A 11 -0.15 -21.76 18.56
C ALA A 11 0.56 -22.71 17.59
N GLY A 12 1.89 -22.69 17.61
CA GLY A 12 2.73 -23.45 16.68
C GLY A 12 2.86 -22.85 15.28
N GLU A 13 2.28 -21.68 15.01
CA GLU A 13 2.47 -20.99 13.74
C GLU A 13 3.84 -20.31 13.68
N ALA A 14 4.57 -20.52 12.57
CA ALA A 14 5.83 -19.85 12.32
C ALA A 14 5.59 -18.38 11.91
N ILE A 15 6.13 -17.47 12.71
CA ILE A 15 6.08 -16.03 12.52
C ILE A 15 7.51 -15.46 12.52
N ILE A 16 7.70 -14.34 11.82
CA ILE A 16 8.97 -13.59 11.86
C ILE A 16 8.73 -12.21 12.46
N VAL A 17 9.54 -11.86 13.45
CA VAL A 17 9.57 -10.52 14.05
C VAL A 17 10.34 -9.60 13.12
N ILE A 18 9.74 -8.47 12.75
CA ILE A 18 10.33 -7.50 11.81
C ILE A 18 10.75 -6.20 12.50
N ALA A 19 10.10 -5.84 13.60
CA ALA A 19 10.44 -4.64 14.36
C ALA A 19 9.92 -4.74 15.81
N GLN A 20 10.54 -3.96 16.71
CA GLN A 20 10.05 -3.77 18.07
C GLN A 20 9.25 -2.46 18.17
N SER A 21 7.95 -2.54 18.53
CA SER A 21 7.11 -1.35 18.69
C SER A 21 7.27 -0.72 20.05
N ASN A 22 7.18 -1.54 21.10
CA ASN A 22 7.42 -1.17 22.49
C ASN A 22 7.87 -2.44 23.24
N PRO A 23 8.21 -2.37 24.53
CA PRO A 23 8.66 -3.56 25.27
C PRO A 23 7.63 -4.69 25.34
N GLU A 24 6.34 -4.44 25.15
CA GLU A 24 5.28 -5.44 25.27
C GLU A 24 4.77 -5.96 23.91
N TRP A 25 5.14 -5.29 22.81
CA TRP A 25 4.61 -5.54 21.47
C TRP A 25 5.68 -5.56 20.40
N PHE A 26 5.64 -6.62 19.60
CA PHE A 26 6.42 -6.73 18.37
C PHE A 26 5.55 -6.51 17.14
N VAL A 27 6.17 -6.05 16.06
CA VAL A 27 5.59 -6.16 14.72
C VAL A 27 6.12 -7.43 14.08
N ALA A 28 5.21 -8.27 13.59
CA ALA A 28 5.54 -9.56 13.00
C ALA A 28 4.68 -9.85 11.76
N LYS A 29 5.06 -10.90 11.02
CA LYS A 29 4.24 -11.45 9.92
C LYS A 29 4.30 -12.98 9.93
N PRO A 30 3.26 -13.67 9.43
CA PRO A 30 3.29 -15.11 9.29
C PRO A 30 4.23 -15.52 8.15
N ILE A 31 4.91 -16.65 8.32
CA ILE A 31 5.75 -17.25 7.26
C ILE A 31 4.93 -18.20 6.39
N GLY A 32 3.96 -18.91 6.99
CA GLY A 32 3.19 -19.98 6.32
C GLY A 32 2.00 -19.52 5.47
N ARG A 33 1.68 -18.22 5.44
CA ARG A 33 0.55 -17.67 4.67
C ARG A 33 0.81 -16.23 4.25
N LEU A 34 0.07 -15.79 3.23
CA LEU A 34 0.07 -14.40 2.80
C LEU A 34 -0.69 -13.56 3.84
N GLY A 35 -0.02 -12.57 4.41
CA GLY A 35 -0.58 -11.66 5.40
C GLY A 35 0.28 -10.41 5.54
N GLY A 36 -0.35 -9.30 5.88
CA GLY A 36 0.35 -8.05 6.19
C GLY A 36 1.11 -8.15 7.52
N PRO A 37 2.00 -7.19 7.79
CA PRO A 37 2.56 -7.04 9.13
C PRO A 37 1.45 -6.67 10.12
N GLY A 38 1.54 -7.19 11.34
CA GLY A 38 0.63 -6.87 12.44
C GLY A 38 1.34 -6.90 13.79
N LEU A 39 0.70 -6.33 14.80
CA LEU A 39 1.19 -6.32 16.17
C LEU A 39 0.89 -7.63 16.88
N ILE A 40 1.86 -8.14 17.63
CA ILE A 40 1.71 -9.34 18.45
C ILE A 40 2.30 -9.11 19.85
N PRO A 41 1.60 -9.49 20.93
CA PRO A 41 2.16 -9.39 22.27
C PRO A 41 3.39 -10.28 22.42
N VAL A 42 4.43 -9.78 23.10
CA VAL A 42 5.63 -10.56 23.40
C VAL A 42 5.28 -11.83 24.18
N SER A 43 4.27 -11.76 25.05
CA SER A 43 3.81 -12.89 25.88
C SER A 43 3.17 -14.05 25.09
N PHE A 44 2.77 -13.82 23.84
CA PHE A 44 2.12 -14.85 23.00
C PHE A 44 3.08 -15.53 22.03
N ILE A 45 4.37 -15.22 22.11
CA ILE A 45 5.38 -15.77 21.22
C ILE A 45 6.56 -16.35 22.00
N GLU A 46 7.16 -17.37 21.42
CA GLU A 46 8.41 -17.96 21.90
C GLU A 46 9.47 -17.75 20.82
N ILE A 47 10.57 -17.09 21.16
CA ILE A 47 11.68 -16.93 20.21
C ILE A 47 12.53 -18.19 20.27
N ARG A 48 12.82 -18.76 19.09
CA ARG A 48 13.65 -19.95 18.95
C ARG A 48 14.92 -19.64 18.20
N ASP A 49 16.00 -20.30 18.61
CA ASP A 49 17.24 -20.33 17.85
C ASP A 49 17.04 -21.20 16.60
N MET A 50 17.33 -20.65 15.43
CA MET A 50 17.10 -21.34 14.14
C MET A 50 18.09 -22.48 13.86
N ALA A 51 19.25 -22.51 14.52
CA ALA A 51 20.23 -23.59 14.36
C ALA A 51 19.93 -24.78 15.28
N THR A 52 19.45 -24.52 16.50
CA THR A 52 19.22 -25.57 17.52
C THR A 52 17.73 -25.91 17.74
N GLY A 53 16.82 -25.04 17.30
CA GLY A 53 15.37 -25.18 17.50
C GLY A 53 14.91 -24.93 18.95
N GLN A 54 15.82 -24.57 19.85
CA GLN A 54 15.54 -24.37 21.28
C GLN A 54 14.94 -22.99 21.54
N ALA A 55 14.08 -22.92 22.55
CA ALA A 55 13.52 -21.66 23.04
C ALA A 55 14.62 -20.79 23.69
N VAL A 56 14.63 -19.50 23.34
CA VAL A 56 15.51 -18.50 23.96
C VAL A 56 14.81 -17.98 25.21
N PRO A 57 15.49 -17.92 26.37
CA PRO A 57 14.85 -17.57 27.65
C PRO A 57 14.37 -16.12 27.73
N ASP A 58 15.05 -15.19 27.05
CA ASP A 58 14.68 -13.78 27.02
C ASP A 58 14.44 -13.34 25.57
N ALA A 59 13.18 -13.01 25.26
CA ALA A 59 12.78 -12.56 23.94
C ALA A 59 13.40 -11.20 23.56
N HIS A 60 13.56 -10.29 24.53
CA HIS A 60 14.12 -8.97 24.30
C HIS A 60 15.62 -9.04 24.00
N ASP A 61 16.35 -9.89 24.73
CA ASP A 61 17.75 -10.13 24.44
C ASP A 61 17.93 -10.77 23.06
N ALA A 62 17.07 -11.74 22.71
CA ALA A 62 17.11 -12.39 21.41
C ALA A 62 16.89 -11.41 20.24
N VAL A 63 15.90 -10.52 20.36
CA VAL A 63 15.57 -9.48 19.38
C VAL A 63 16.73 -8.48 19.23
N LYS A 64 17.34 -8.08 20.34
CA LYS A 64 18.50 -7.18 20.35
C LYS A 64 19.71 -7.83 19.69
N ARG A 65 20.01 -9.08 20.02
CA ARG A 65 21.10 -9.86 19.43
C ARG A 65 20.90 -10.10 17.93
N ALA A 66 19.65 -10.27 17.50
CA ALA A 66 19.28 -10.38 16.09
C ALA A 66 19.32 -9.05 15.33
N GLY A 67 19.56 -7.92 16.01
CA GLY A 67 19.61 -6.59 15.37
C GLY A 67 18.26 -6.11 14.85
N VAL A 68 17.16 -6.58 15.46
CA VAL A 68 15.81 -6.16 15.06
C VAL A 68 15.65 -4.67 15.38
N PRO A 69 15.26 -3.84 14.39
CA PRO A 69 15.12 -2.40 14.57
C PRO A 69 13.86 -2.03 15.35
N ARG A 70 13.80 -0.77 15.79
CA ARG A 70 12.53 -0.19 16.26
C ARG A 70 11.55 0.03 15.11
N VAL A 71 10.27 0.15 15.41
CA VAL A 71 9.23 0.38 14.39
C VAL A 71 9.45 1.67 13.61
N GLU A 72 9.91 2.73 14.27
CA GLU A 72 10.17 4.02 13.64
C GLU A 72 11.31 3.90 12.62
N GLU A 73 12.40 3.23 13.01
CA GLU A 73 13.56 2.96 12.17
C GLU A 73 13.19 2.04 11.00
N TRP A 74 12.40 1.00 11.26
CA TRP A 74 11.90 0.10 10.24
C TRP A 74 11.02 0.80 9.21
N LYS A 75 10.10 1.67 9.65
CA LYS A 75 9.27 2.49 8.75
C LYS A 75 10.13 3.41 7.90
N LYS A 76 11.14 4.05 8.48
CA LYS A 76 12.09 4.91 7.77
C LYS A 76 12.88 4.11 6.71
N MET A 77 13.50 2.99 7.09
CA MET A 77 14.24 2.12 6.16
C MET A 77 13.35 1.60 5.04
N THR A 78 12.12 1.20 5.35
CA THR A 78 11.15 0.73 4.35
C THR A 78 10.77 1.85 3.39
N ALA A 79 10.58 3.07 3.88
CA ALA A 79 10.26 4.23 3.05
C ALA A 79 11.44 4.64 2.17
N GLU A 80 12.65 4.71 2.73
CA GLU A 80 13.89 5.03 1.99
C GLU A 80 14.18 3.99 0.91
N TYR A 81 13.99 2.70 1.23
CA TYR A 81 14.09 1.62 0.26
C TYR A 81 13.07 1.81 -0.86
N LYS A 82 11.78 2.01 -0.55
CA LYS A 82 10.74 2.24 -1.57
C LYS A 82 11.02 3.46 -2.46
N ASN A 83 11.54 4.54 -1.88
CA ASN A 83 11.84 5.77 -2.60
C ASN A 83 13.06 5.63 -3.53
N SER A 84 14.00 4.77 -3.18
CA SER A 84 15.27 4.59 -3.92
C SER A 84 15.32 3.29 -4.73
N SER A 85 14.35 2.40 -4.55
CA SER A 85 14.30 1.09 -5.21
C SER A 85 13.76 1.23 -6.64
N ILE A 86 14.56 0.84 -7.62
CA ILE A 86 14.07 0.48 -8.95
C ILE A 86 13.36 -0.87 -8.80
N THR A 87 12.11 -0.97 -9.24
CA THR A 87 11.37 -2.24 -9.24
C THR A 87 12.08 -3.25 -10.13
N LEU A 88 12.38 -4.43 -9.56
CA LEU A 88 12.89 -5.59 -10.31
C LEU A 88 11.83 -6.09 -11.29
N GLY A 89 11.75 -5.47 -12.47
CA GLY A 89 10.91 -5.88 -13.59
C GLY A 89 9.40 -5.70 -13.36
N LYS A 90 8.69 -5.13 -14.34
CA LYS A 90 7.23 -5.30 -14.43
C LYS A 90 6.96 -6.76 -14.76
N LEU A 91 6.59 -7.58 -13.77
CA LEU A 91 5.78 -8.76 -14.03
C LEU A 91 4.38 -8.26 -14.36
N ASP A 92 4.11 -8.03 -15.64
CA ASP A 92 2.77 -7.78 -16.14
C ASP A 92 1.94 -9.04 -15.82
N GLY A 93 0.97 -8.90 -14.90
CA GLY A 93 -0.07 -9.90 -14.69
C GLY A 93 0.07 -10.85 -13.49
N MET A 94 0.14 -10.32 -12.26
CA MET A 94 -0.72 -10.85 -11.19
C MET A 94 -0.88 -9.79 -10.11
N ALA A 95 -2.13 -9.40 -9.87
CA ALA A 95 -2.53 -8.37 -8.94
C ALA A 95 -1.93 -8.61 -7.54
N ALA A 96 -1.05 -7.69 -7.13
CA ALA A 96 -0.83 -7.41 -5.72
C ALA A 96 -2.07 -6.69 -5.19
N SER A 97 -3.08 -7.48 -4.82
CA SER A 97 -4.23 -7.03 -4.08
C SER A 97 -3.77 -6.46 -2.73
N GLY A 98 -3.91 -5.15 -2.58
CA GLY A 98 -3.96 -4.50 -1.28
C GLY A 98 -2.67 -3.85 -0.81
N MET A 99 -2.29 -2.71 -1.41
CA MET A 99 -1.92 -1.53 -0.62
C MET A 99 -1.89 -0.27 -1.50
N GLN A 100 -2.68 0.73 -1.11
CA GLN A 100 -2.59 2.13 -1.55
C GLN A 100 -3.02 2.47 -2.99
N ALA A 101 -4.33 2.56 -3.21
CA ALA A 101 -4.92 3.37 -4.26
C ALA A 101 -5.92 4.34 -3.62
N VAL A 102 -5.47 5.39 -2.91
CA VAL A 102 -6.39 6.46 -2.44
C VAL A 102 -5.81 7.88 -2.33
N SER A 103 -4.51 8.15 -2.52
CA SER A 103 -3.98 9.44 -2.01
C SER A 103 -3.68 10.56 -3.02
N ASN A 104 -3.57 10.33 -4.34
CA ASN A 104 -2.89 11.32 -5.21
C ASN A 104 -3.66 11.89 -6.42
N ASP A 105 -4.95 11.61 -6.63
CA ASP A 105 -5.67 12.04 -7.86
C ASP A 105 -6.68 13.20 -7.72
N MET A 106 -6.78 13.87 -6.57
CA MET A 106 -7.71 15.03 -6.42
C MET A 106 -7.06 16.41 -6.28
N GLU A 107 -5.73 16.53 -6.22
CA GLU A 107 -5.05 17.83 -6.04
C GLU A 107 -4.63 18.53 -7.34
N ARG A 108 -4.98 18.00 -8.54
CA ARG A 108 -4.46 18.52 -9.82
C ARG A 108 -5.48 19.08 -10.81
N MET A 109 -6.72 19.36 -10.43
CA MET A 109 -7.74 19.84 -11.41
C MET A 109 -8.42 21.18 -11.11
N SER A 110 -7.78 22.16 -10.46
CA SER A 110 -8.09 23.57 -10.77
C SER A 110 -7.06 24.57 -10.24
N ILE A 111 -5.99 24.80 -11.01
CA ILE A 111 -5.34 26.12 -10.99
C ILE A 111 -5.06 26.50 -12.45
N ASN A 112 -5.98 27.26 -13.03
CA ASN A 112 -5.71 28.05 -14.23
C ASN A 112 -6.47 29.37 -14.09
N GLY A 113 -5.71 30.42 -13.80
CA GLY A 113 -6.23 31.76 -13.62
C GLY A 113 -6.63 32.40 -14.95
N ASN A 114 -7.73 33.15 -14.93
CA ASN A 114 -7.86 34.36 -15.73
C ASN A 114 -8.91 35.28 -15.09
N GLY A 115 -8.57 36.57 -14.98
CA GLY A 115 -9.22 37.52 -14.08
C GLY A 115 -10.58 38.07 -14.50
N ALA A 116 -11.27 38.69 -13.53
CA ALA A 116 -11.94 40.00 -13.66
C ALA A 116 -12.71 40.34 -12.37
N SER A 117 -12.52 41.59 -11.92
CA SER A 117 -13.48 42.48 -11.23
C SER A 117 -14.23 42.05 -9.93
N TYR A 118 -13.93 42.80 -8.86
CA TYR A 118 -14.75 43.10 -7.66
C TYR A 118 -16.16 43.66 -8.03
N PRO A 119 -17.16 43.87 -7.11
CA PRO A 119 -17.04 43.96 -5.64
C PRO A 119 -18.22 43.44 -4.75
N MET A 120 -17.96 43.47 -3.44
CA MET A 120 -18.84 43.88 -2.32
C MET A 120 -19.79 42.89 -1.57
N SER A 121 -19.71 43.07 -0.23
CA SER A 121 -20.73 43.01 0.84
C SER A 121 -21.20 41.68 1.46
N GLN A 122 -20.75 41.49 2.71
CA GLN A 122 -21.55 41.56 3.95
C GLN A 122 -22.44 40.36 4.36
N GLY A 123 -22.30 39.96 5.64
CA GLY A 123 -23.32 39.26 6.45
C GLY A 123 -23.21 37.72 6.38
N ALA A 124 -22.79 37.03 7.44
CA ALA A 124 -23.55 36.71 8.65
C ALA A 124 -24.69 35.69 8.43
N ASN A 125 -24.48 34.50 9.01
CA ASN A 125 -25.45 33.66 9.72
C ASN A 125 -26.72 33.16 8.98
N GLY A 126 -26.95 31.84 9.00
CA GLY A 126 -28.29 31.30 8.73
C GLY A 126 -28.34 29.83 8.32
N GLN A 127 -28.78 28.98 9.23
CA GLN A 127 -29.32 27.64 8.95
C GLN A 127 -30.41 27.70 7.87
N GLY A 128 -30.42 26.75 6.94
CA GLY A 128 -31.42 26.67 5.87
C GLY A 128 -31.70 25.25 5.41
N TYR A 129 -32.88 24.77 5.76
CA TYR A 129 -33.50 23.48 5.44
C TYR A 129 -33.63 23.23 3.93
N HIS A 130 -33.38 22.00 3.48
CA HIS A 130 -33.62 21.57 2.09
C HIS A 130 -35.04 20.99 1.96
N SER A 131 -35.90 21.71 1.26
CA SER A 131 -37.24 21.27 0.86
C SER A 131 -37.20 20.59 -0.51
N ARG A 132 -37.80 19.40 -0.59
CA ARG A 132 -38.13 18.67 -1.82
C ARG A 132 -39.13 19.44 -2.68
N SER A 133 -39.00 19.35 -4.01
CA SER A 133 -40.06 19.11 -5.02
C SER A 133 -39.45 19.32 -6.41
N GLU A 134 -39.27 18.26 -7.21
CA GLU A 134 -40.21 17.77 -8.24
C GLU A 134 -40.60 18.81 -9.31
N SER A 135 -40.23 18.55 -10.57
CA SER A 135 -41.19 18.55 -11.70
C SER A 135 -40.58 18.08 -13.04
N ARG A 136 -41.18 17.00 -13.57
CA ARG A 136 -41.74 16.83 -14.93
C ARG A 136 -40.84 16.84 -16.18
N THR A 137 -40.54 15.62 -16.64
CA THR A 137 -40.86 15.02 -17.96
C THR A 137 -41.76 15.83 -18.93
N TYR A 138 -41.34 16.03 -20.20
CA TYR A 138 -41.88 15.38 -21.43
C TYR A 138 -41.06 15.73 -22.72
N SER A 139 -40.76 14.67 -23.51
CA SER A 139 -40.69 14.53 -25.00
C SER A 139 -39.68 15.22 -25.95
N GLN A 140 -39.14 14.34 -26.84
CA GLN A 140 -38.83 14.47 -28.29
C GLN A 140 -37.70 15.45 -28.72
N GLY A 141 -36.80 15.14 -29.66
CA GLY A 141 -36.64 14.02 -30.59
C GLY A 141 -35.35 14.21 -31.43
N TYR A 142 -35.26 13.45 -32.53
CA TYR A 142 -34.29 13.45 -33.66
C TYR A 142 -32.81 13.06 -33.45
N ALA A 143 -32.42 12.11 -34.31
CA ALA A 143 -31.10 11.53 -34.49
C ALA A 143 -30.25 12.34 -35.49
N GLN A 144 -28.92 12.37 -35.31
CA GLN A 144 -27.93 12.28 -36.40
C GLN A 144 -26.48 12.14 -35.88
N GLN A 145 -25.91 10.96 -36.11
CA GLN A 145 -24.59 10.70 -36.70
C GLN A 145 -23.48 11.76 -36.62
N GLN A 146 -22.37 11.42 -35.97
CA GLN A 146 -21.02 11.72 -36.47
C GLN A 146 -20.00 10.69 -35.95
N ALA A 147 -19.62 9.77 -36.83
CA ALA A 147 -18.56 8.80 -36.62
C ALA A 147 -17.19 9.48 -36.82
N LYS A 148 -16.30 9.37 -35.83
CA LYS A 148 -14.90 9.76 -35.94
C LYS A 148 -14.10 8.57 -36.52
N PRO A 149 -13.19 8.80 -37.49
CA PRO A 149 -12.43 7.71 -38.11
C PRO A 149 -11.42 7.09 -37.13
N ALA A 150 -11.38 5.75 -37.13
CA ALA A 150 -10.46 4.93 -36.36
C ALA A 150 -9.02 5.10 -36.88
N GLN A 151 -8.10 5.45 -35.98
CA GLN A 151 -6.67 5.37 -36.22
C GLN A 151 -6.22 3.90 -36.19
N PRO A 152 -5.30 3.46 -37.08
CA PRO A 152 -4.82 2.09 -37.06
C PRO A 152 -4.01 1.85 -35.77
N ALA A 153 -4.49 0.94 -34.93
CA ALA A 153 -3.75 0.47 -33.77
C ALA A 153 -2.52 -0.31 -34.23
N THR A 154 -1.35 0.34 -34.22
CA THR A 154 -0.07 -0.34 -34.37
C THR A 154 0.08 -1.31 -33.22
N SER A 155 -0.16 -2.60 -33.48
CA SER A 155 0.05 -3.67 -32.53
C SER A 155 1.54 -3.75 -32.29
N ASN A 156 2.01 -3.08 -31.24
CA ASN A 156 3.40 -3.11 -30.82
C ASN A 156 3.66 -4.52 -30.26
N ARG A 157 3.91 -5.49 -31.14
CA ARG A 157 4.16 -6.89 -30.80
C ARG A 157 5.56 -6.96 -30.20
N LEU A 158 5.65 -6.67 -28.91
CA LEU A 158 6.88 -6.73 -28.15
C LEU A 158 7.39 -8.17 -28.19
N VAL A 159 8.57 -8.37 -28.79
CA VAL A 159 9.21 -9.68 -28.86
C VAL A 159 9.80 -9.99 -27.49
N ALA A 160 9.47 -11.16 -26.93
CA ALA A 160 10.01 -11.59 -25.64
C ALA A 160 11.42 -12.17 -25.81
N PRO A 161 12.34 -11.92 -24.85
CA PRO A 161 13.68 -12.49 -24.88
C PRO A 161 13.63 -14.02 -24.68
N VAL A 162 14.37 -14.76 -25.51
CA VAL A 162 14.40 -16.23 -25.51
C VAL A 162 15.49 -16.84 -24.62
N SER A 163 16.43 -16.03 -24.12
CA SER A 163 17.50 -16.50 -23.24
C SER A 163 18.09 -15.37 -22.40
N ALA A 164 18.54 -15.70 -21.20
CA ALA A 164 19.38 -14.86 -20.34
C ALA A 164 20.40 -15.75 -19.61
N SER A 165 21.61 -15.24 -19.37
CA SER A 165 22.66 -15.95 -18.63
C SER A 165 23.42 -14.97 -17.73
N ILE A 166 23.79 -15.42 -16.53
CA ILE A 166 24.57 -14.65 -15.56
C ILE A 166 26.00 -15.22 -15.57
N PRO A 167 27.03 -14.43 -15.94
CA PRO A 167 28.40 -14.90 -15.90
C PRO A 167 28.81 -15.20 -14.44
N ARG A 168 29.34 -16.41 -14.24
CA ARG A 168 29.90 -16.83 -12.94
C ARG A 168 31.23 -16.12 -12.75
N TYR A 169 31.26 -15.11 -11.89
CA TYR A 169 32.51 -14.56 -11.38
C TYR A 169 33.06 -15.52 -10.31
N CYS A 170 34.17 -16.19 -10.62
CA CYS A 170 34.99 -16.85 -9.61
C CYS A 170 35.85 -15.77 -8.96
N PHE A 171 35.71 -15.58 -7.66
CA PHE A 171 36.70 -14.85 -6.87
C PHE A 171 37.74 -15.89 -6.43
N ASP A 172 38.97 -15.74 -6.91
CA ASP A 172 40.17 -16.45 -6.41
C ASP A 172 40.68 -15.74 -5.15
#